data_AF-A0A8H6A5A0-F1
#
_entry.id   AF-A0A8H6A5A0-F1
#
_cell.length_a   1.000
_cell.length_b   1.000
_cell.length_c   1.000
_cell.angle_alpha   90.00
_cell.angle_beta   90.00
_cell.angle_gamma   90.00
#
_symmetry.space_group_name_H-M   'P 1'
#
loop_
_entity.id
_entity.type
_entity.pdbx_description
1 polymer ?
#
loop_
_entity_poly.entity_id
_entity_poly.type
_entity_poly.pdbx_seq_one_letter_code
_entity_poly.pdbx_strand_id
1 'polypeptide(L)'
;MADDSPLLSDPSLLHEASLLNDEWVEAQSGKRVDIEVQDPDMSSRLAPRTAQRVWYELITNAREDIAKIVVYETGKPMAEAIGEVDYALEFAWWFTGQAERLRGSIALPSISNRCTFVINQPIRVAAALAAGRSMVVKLTPETPLSVMSLADLALRAGLTPGVLNTTDNEYTPAISERLYKHPLVGKATFTGSTRVGSIITKHYSDRLKKVTLYSRPDDPQVAYHRSSLYTCQPNRVYVQAGVYDMFAKMMLEATQKLKKLNRHVSDAVSKGGKLLLFSGKQPYGPQGYFFEPTIISDMISDMLASQEEIFGPPFSLYRFEIEDEAVKQTNGTSMGLASYFFTKNAD
;
A
#
# COMPACT_ATOMS: atom_id res chain seq x y z
N MET A 1 -31.43 16.80 6.53
CA MET A 1 -31.88 15.58 7.23
C MET A 1 -30.70 14.63 7.18
N ALA A 2 -30.15 14.24 8.33
CA ALA A 2 -29.15 13.19 8.35
C ALA A 2 -29.83 11.91 7.86
N ASP A 3 -29.20 11.24 6.92
CA ASP A 3 -29.64 9.95 6.42
C ASP A 3 -29.35 8.91 7.52
N ASP A 4 -30.41 8.36 8.12
CA ASP A 4 -30.33 7.34 9.20
C ASP A 4 -30.03 5.93 8.64
N SER A 5 -29.71 5.80 7.35
CA SER A 5 -29.28 4.51 6.79
C SER A 5 -27.92 4.09 7.38
N PRO A 6 -27.73 2.78 7.67
CA PRO A 6 -26.48 2.29 8.23
C PRO A 6 -25.33 2.55 7.25
N LEU A 7 -24.20 3.01 7.78
CA LEU A 7 -23.02 3.37 6.99
C LEU A 7 -22.57 2.20 6.09
N LEU A 8 -22.56 0.99 6.65
CA LEU A 8 -22.21 -0.25 5.99
C LEU A 8 -23.46 -1.13 5.85
N SER A 9 -23.54 -1.87 4.75
CA SER A 9 -24.58 -2.90 4.56
C SER A 9 -24.36 -4.05 5.54
N ASP A 10 -23.09 -4.38 5.82
CA ASP A 10 -22.68 -5.27 6.90
C ASP A 10 -21.82 -4.54 7.96
N PRO A 11 -22.43 -4.05 9.06
CA PRO A 11 -21.70 -3.41 10.16
C PRO A 11 -20.74 -4.33 10.90
N SER A 12 -20.91 -5.65 10.80
CA SER A 12 -20.06 -6.62 11.52
C SER A 12 -18.65 -6.74 10.96
N LEU A 13 -18.35 -6.08 9.84
CA LEU A 13 -17.01 -5.97 9.27
C LEU A 13 -16.05 -5.06 10.07
N LEU A 14 -16.59 -4.27 11.01
CA LEU A 14 -15.80 -3.37 11.86
C LEU A 14 -15.39 -4.09 13.14
N HIS A 15 -14.09 -4.17 13.36
CA HIS A 15 -13.51 -4.75 14.57
C HIS A 15 -12.52 -3.77 15.21
N GLU A 16 -12.43 -3.80 16.53
CA GLU A 16 -11.44 -3.05 17.31
C GLU A 16 -10.45 -3.97 18.03
N ALA A 17 -10.72 -5.28 18.03
CA ALA A 17 -9.90 -6.32 18.65
C ALA A 17 -8.88 -6.92 17.66
N SER A 18 -7.87 -7.62 18.19
CA SER A 18 -6.94 -8.40 17.38
C SER A 18 -7.54 -9.76 17.01
N LEU A 19 -7.27 -10.26 15.80
CA LEU A 19 -7.62 -11.63 15.42
C LEU A 19 -6.47 -12.56 15.78
N LEU A 20 -6.66 -13.44 16.77
CA LEU A 20 -5.66 -14.40 17.23
C LEU A 20 -6.29 -15.79 17.32
N ASN A 21 -5.72 -16.77 16.61
CA ASN A 21 -6.26 -18.15 16.55
C ASN A 21 -7.78 -18.18 16.27
N ASP A 22 -8.24 -17.35 15.33
CA ASP A 22 -9.64 -17.22 14.89
C ASP A 22 -10.60 -16.60 15.91
N GLU A 23 -10.09 -16.08 17.03
CA GLU A 23 -10.87 -15.34 18.01
C GLU A 23 -10.51 -13.86 17.99
N TRP A 24 -11.54 -13.02 18.18
CA TRP A 24 -11.35 -11.58 18.40
C TRP A 24 -10.99 -11.34 19.86
N VAL A 25 -9.74 -10.96 20.10
CA VAL A 25 -9.15 -10.80 21.42
C VAL A 25 -8.80 -9.33 21.67
N GLU A 26 -9.37 -8.76 22.73
CA GLU A 26 -8.98 -7.43 23.20
C GLU A 26 -7.56 -7.44 23.76
N ALA A 27 -6.83 -6.34 23.54
CA ALA A 27 -5.47 -6.20 24.06
C ALA A 27 -5.48 -6.21 25.60
N GLN A 28 -4.65 -7.07 26.19
CA GLN A 28 -4.50 -7.16 27.65
C GLN A 28 -3.02 -7.08 28.01
N SER A 29 -2.59 -5.95 28.56
CA SER A 29 -1.20 -5.71 28.93
C SER A 29 -0.67 -6.80 29.88
N GLY A 30 0.52 -7.33 29.58
CA GLY A 30 1.18 -8.38 30.37
C GLY A 30 0.68 -9.81 30.12
N LYS A 31 -0.36 -10.03 29.30
CA LYS A 31 -0.80 -11.39 28.93
C LYS A 31 -0.13 -11.86 27.64
N ARG A 32 0.23 -13.15 27.63
CA ARG A 32 0.77 -13.85 26.46
C ARG A 32 -0.34 -14.70 25.85
N VAL A 33 -0.57 -14.53 24.55
CA VAL A 33 -1.37 -15.44 23.73
C VAL A 33 -0.40 -16.19 22.84
N ASP A 34 -0.40 -17.52 22.94
CA ASP A 34 0.37 -18.35 22.02
C ASP A 34 -0.42 -18.52 20.73
N ILE A 35 0.17 -18.09 19.61
CA ILE A 35 -0.39 -18.35 18.28
C ILE A 35 0.00 -19.78 17.94
N GLU A 36 -0.97 -20.67 18.09
CA GLU A 36 -0.81 -22.06 17.69
C GLU A 36 -1.27 -22.15 16.23
N VAL A 37 -0.30 -22.21 15.32
CA VAL A 37 -0.57 -22.84 14.04
C VAL A 37 -0.70 -24.31 14.38
N GLN A 38 -1.91 -24.76 14.71
CA GLN A 38 -2.14 -26.19 14.84
C GLN A 38 -1.58 -26.81 13.56
N ASP A 39 -0.89 -27.94 13.71
CA ASP A 39 -0.59 -28.81 12.58
C ASP A 39 -1.67 -29.90 12.55
N PRO A 40 -2.98 -29.59 12.32
CA PRO A 40 -4.00 -30.60 12.39
C PRO A 40 -4.00 -31.37 11.08
N ASP A 41 -4.25 -32.66 11.23
CA ASP A 41 -4.66 -33.62 10.21
C ASP A 41 -5.09 -32.99 8.86
N MET A 42 -4.21 -33.15 7.86
CA MET A 42 -4.37 -32.66 6.49
C MET A 42 -5.68 -33.12 5.81
N SER A 43 -6.36 -34.14 6.37
CA SER A 43 -7.58 -34.73 5.80
C SER A 43 -8.85 -33.89 5.99
N SER A 44 -8.87 -32.98 6.98
CA SER A 44 -10.05 -32.18 7.34
C SER A 44 -10.08 -30.77 6.72
N ARG A 45 -9.01 -30.36 6.02
CA ARG A 45 -8.89 -29.02 5.46
C ARG A 45 -9.74 -28.87 4.19
N LEU A 46 -10.49 -27.76 4.09
CA LEU A 46 -10.79 -27.18 2.78
C LEU A 46 -9.43 -26.96 2.09
N ALA A 47 -9.28 -27.46 0.86
CA ALA A 47 -8.07 -27.22 0.09
C ALA A 47 -7.76 -25.71 0.08
N PRO A 48 -6.51 -25.26 0.28
CA PRO A 48 -6.17 -23.84 0.37
C PRO A 48 -6.78 -22.99 -0.76
N ARG A 49 -6.83 -23.56 -1.97
CA ARG A 49 -7.50 -22.96 -3.12
C ARG A 49 -8.99 -22.70 -2.90
N THR A 50 -9.71 -23.65 -2.30
CA THR A 50 -11.16 -23.53 -2.05
C THR A 50 -11.45 -22.42 -1.05
N ALA A 51 -10.72 -22.39 0.07
CA ALA A 51 -10.87 -21.32 1.07
C ALA A 51 -10.53 -19.95 0.48
N GLN A 52 -9.45 -19.84 -0.32
CA GLN A 52 -9.09 -18.59 -0.99
C GLN A 52 -10.12 -18.13 -2.02
N ARG A 53 -10.74 -19.07 -2.75
CA ARG A 53 -11.83 -18.75 -3.68
C ARG A 53 -13.06 -18.21 -2.96
N VAL A 54 -13.46 -18.84 -1.84
CA VAL A 54 -14.57 -18.35 -1.01
C VAL A 54 -14.23 -16.97 -0.44
N TRP A 55 -13.00 -16.77 0.03
CA TRP A 55 -12.55 -15.46 0.51
C TRP A 55 -12.63 -14.38 -0.58
N TYR A 56 -12.19 -14.69 -1.81
CA TYR A 56 -12.34 -13.80 -2.97
C TYR A 56 -13.82 -13.44 -3.24
N GLU A 57 -14.72 -14.43 -3.21
CA GLU A 57 -16.16 -14.21 -3.40
C GLU A 57 -16.74 -13.32 -2.29
N LEU A 58 -16.34 -13.53 -1.03
CA LEU A 58 -16.76 -12.72 0.10
C LEU A 58 -16.26 -11.27 0.01
N ILE A 59 -14.99 -11.05 -0.35
CA ILE A 59 -14.46 -9.69 -0.57
C ILE A 59 -15.19 -9.02 -1.73
N THR A 60 -15.49 -9.76 -2.80
CA THR A 60 -16.23 -9.23 -3.96
C THR A 60 -17.64 -8.79 -3.55
N ASN A 61 -18.32 -9.56 -2.71
CA ASN A 61 -19.65 -9.22 -2.21
C ASN A 61 -19.62 -8.04 -1.23
N ALA A 62 -18.58 -7.93 -0.40
CA ALA A 62 -18.39 -6.83 0.56
C ALA A 62 -17.69 -5.59 -0.04
N ARG A 63 -17.45 -5.58 -1.35
CA ARG A 63 -16.62 -4.58 -2.07
C ARG A 63 -16.97 -3.14 -1.73
N GLU A 64 -18.26 -2.79 -1.75
CA GLU A 64 -18.70 -1.41 -1.48
C GLU A 64 -18.48 -1.02 -0.02
N ASP A 65 -18.73 -1.92 0.93
CA ASP A 65 -18.54 -1.65 2.35
C ASP A 65 -17.06 -1.54 2.71
N ILE A 66 -16.19 -2.40 2.15
CA ILE A 66 -14.74 -2.28 2.30
C ILE A 66 -14.27 -0.94 1.72
N ALA A 67 -14.76 -0.54 0.53
CA ALA A 67 -14.41 0.74 -0.06
C ALA A 67 -14.86 1.91 0.81
N LYS A 68 -16.04 1.86 1.44
CA LYS A 68 -16.45 2.87 2.42
C LYS A 68 -15.50 2.90 3.61
N ILE A 69 -15.15 1.77 4.21
CA ILE A 69 -14.16 1.71 5.31
C ILE A 69 -12.86 2.41 4.90
N VAL A 70 -12.36 2.09 3.70
CA VAL A 70 -11.16 2.71 3.13
C VAL A 70 -11.33 4.23 2.95
N VAL A 71 -12.47 4.72 2.47
CA VAL A 71 -12.77 6.17 2.37
C VAL A 71 -12.70 6.83 3.74
N TYR A 72 -13.30 6.24 4.77
CA TYR A 72 -13.38 6.83 6.10
C TYR A 72 -12.05 6.79 6.85
N GLU A 73 -11.26 5.73 6.69
CA GLU A 73 -9.96 5.62 7.38
C GLU A 73 -8.85 6.43 6.68
N THR A 74 -8.86 6.51 5.34
CA THR A 74 -7.76 7.14 4.57
C THR A 74 -8.10 8.51 4.00
N GLY A 75 -9.38 8.79 3.80
CA GLY A 75 -9.84 9.96 3.07
C GLY A 75 -9.70 9.90 1.54
N LYS A 76 -9.48 8.74 0.92
CA LYS A 76 -9.52 8.68 -0.56
C LYS A 76 -10.96 8.81 -1.08
N PRO A 77 -11.21 9.36 -2.28
CA PRO A 77 -12.54 9.38 -2.87
C PRO A 77 -13.08 7.96 -3.09
N MET A 78 -14.40 7.81 -3.02
CA MET A 78 -15.07 6.51 -3.20
C MET A 78 -14.66 5.78 -4.49
N ALA A 79 -14.53 6.50 -5.61
CA ALA A 79 -14.10 5.90 -6.88
C ALA A 79 -12.68 5.31 -6.80
N GLU A 80 -11.76 5.94 -6.07
CA GLU A 80 -10.41 5.42 -5.87
C GLU A 80 -10.38 4.26 -4.87
N ALA A 81 -11.16 4.34 -3.79
CA ALA A 81 -11.29 3.24 -2.83
C ALA A 81 -11.83 1.98 -3.50
N ILE A 82 -12.84 2.13 -4.35
CA ILE A 82 -13.38 1.05 -5.16
C ILE A 82 -12.30 0.46 -6.08
N GLY A 83 -11.55 1.31 -6.80
CA GLY A 83 -10.45 0.86 -7.65
C GLY A 83 -9.34 0.15 -6.90
N GLU A 84 -9.05 0.55 -5.65
CA GLU A 84 -8.08 -0.13 -4.79
C GLU A 84 -8.57 -1.51 -4.35
N VAL A 85 -9.84 -1.65 -3.97
CA VAL A 85 -10.43 -2.95 -3.62
C VAL A 85 -10.42 -3.87 -4.83
N ASP A 86 -10.76 -3.36 -6.03
CA ASP A 86 -10.71 -4.14 -7.28
C ASP A 86 -9.27 -4.58 -7.60
N TYR A 87 -8.30 -3.69 -7.47
CA TYR A 87 -6.88 -4.03 -7.65
C TYR A 87 -6.41 -5.09 -6.64
N ALA A 88 -6.84 -4.99 -5.37
CA ALA A 88 -6.54 -6.00 -4.36
C ALA A 88 -7.18 -7.37 -4.68
N LEU A 89 -8.41 -7.38 -5.19
CA LEU A 89 -9.13 -8.58 -5.62
C LEU A 89 -8.41 -9.32 -6.75
N GLU A 90 -7.77 -8.61 -7.68
CA GLU A 90 -6.96 -9.22 -8.74
C GLU A 90 -5.83 -10.08 -8.16
N PHE A 91 -5.17 -9.63 -7.07
CA PHE A 91 -4.15 -10.43 -6.41
C PHE A 91 -4.74 -11.67 -5.72
N ALA A 92 -5.86 -11.53 -5.01
CA ALA A 92 -6.53 -12.66 -4.37
C ALA A 92 -6.89 -13.74 -5.40
N TRP A 93 -7.46 -13.32 -6.53
CA TRP A 93 -7.78 -14.21 -7.65
C TRP A 93 -6.55 -14.84 -8.28
N TRP A 94 -5.54 -14.02 -8.62
CA TRP A 94 -4.31 -14.48 -9.26
C TRP A 94 -3.61 -15.56 -8.43
N PHE A 95 -3.43 -15.30 -7.12
CA PHE A 95 -2.74 -16.23 -6.23
C PHE A 95 -3.55 -17.50 -5.93
N THR A 96 -4.88 -17.44 -5.94
CA THR A 96 -5.72 -18.65 -5.91
C THR A 96 -5.36 -19.58 -7.08
N GLY A 97 -5.11 -19.03 -8.26
CA GLY A 97 -4.64 -19.79 -9.43
C GLY A 97 -3.17 -20.20 -9.36
N GLN A 98 -2.31 -19.47 -8.65
CA GLN A 98 -0.89 -19.83 -8.49
C GLN A 98 -0.68 -20.98 -7.51
N ALA A 99 -1.60 -21.21 -6.57
CA ALA A 99 -1.53 -22.33 -5.62
C ALA A 99 -1.29 -23.69 -6.31
N GLU A 100 -1.90 -23.91 -7.47
CA GLU A 100 -1.77 -25.15 -8.26
C GLU A 100 -0.62 -25.14 -9.26
N ARG A 101 0.00 -23.98 -9.48
CA ARG A 101 1.08 -23.79 -10.46
C ARG A 101 2.47 -23.78 -9.85
N LEU A 102 2.58 -23.94 -8.53
CA LEU A 102 3.84 -24.09 -7.81
C LEU A 102 4.50 -25.42 -8.18
N ARG A 103 5.38 -25.36 -9.18
CA ARG A 103 6.16 -26.50 -9.64
C ARG A 103 7.57 -26.44 -9.10
N GLY A 104 8.04 -27.56 -8.59
CA GLY A 104 9.45 -27.82 -8.35
C GLY A 104 10.20 -28.16 -9.64
N SER A 105 11.46 -28.55 -9.49
CA SER A 105 12.25 -29.12 -10.59
C SER A 105 12.90 -30.42 -10.17
N ILE A 106 13.17 -31.30 -11.13
CA ILE A 106 13.97 -32.51 -10.94
C ILE A 106 15.23 -32.33 -11.76
N ALA A 107 16.39 -32.61 -11.16
CA ALA A 107 17.68 -32.50 -11.82
C ALA A 107 18.40 -33.85 -11.77
N LEU A 108 19.17 -34.13 -12.83
CA LEU A 108 20.05 -35.29 -12.86
C LEU A 108 21.24 -35.05 -11.92
N PRO A 109 21.45 -35.87 -10.89
CA PRO A 109 22.61 -35.76 -10.04
C PRO A 109 23.87 -36.28 -10.75
N SER A 110 25.02 -35.70 -10.41
CA SER A 110 26.33 -36.15 -10.89
C SER A 110 26.75 -37.53 -10.35
N ILE A 111 26.04 -38.05 -9.34
CA ILE A 111 26.31 -39.35 -8.73
C ILE A 111 25.15 -40.30 -9.09
N SER A 112 25.49 -41.48 -9.62
CA SER A 112 24.54 -42.53 -9.98
C SER A 112 23.65 -42.97 -8.80
N ASN A 113 22.45 -43.47 -9.10
CA ASN A 113 21.46 -43.94 -8.12
C ASN A 113 21.02 -42.88 -7.09
N ARG A 114 21.05 -41.59 -7.45
CA ARG A 114 20.45 -40.51 -6.68
C ARG A 114 19.34 -39.83 -7.47
N CYS A 115 18.41 -39.20 -6.77
CA CYS A 115 17.43 -38.30 -7.35
C CYS A 115 17.55 -36.95 -6.65
N THR A 116 17.60 -35.87 -7.43
CA THR A 116 17.56 -34.49 -6.90
C THR A 116 16.25 -33.86 -7.32
N PHE A 117 15.45 -33.44 -6.35
CA PHE A 117 14.25 -32.65 -6.58
C PHE A 117 14.32 -31.37 -5.76
N VAL A 118 13.78 -30.29 -6.31
CA VAL A 118 13.67 -28.97 -5.71
C VAL A 118 12.20 -28.70 -5.47
N ILE A 119 11.85 -28.31 -4.24
CA ILE A 119 10.50 -27.88 -3.88
C ILE A 119 10.52 -26.36 -3.69
N ASN A 120 9.57 -25.67 -4.30
CA ASN A 120 9.39 -24.23 -4.16
C ASN A 120 8.36 -23.92 -3.06
N GLN A 121 8.71 -23.05 -2.12
CA GLN A 121 7.83 -22.63 -1.02
C GLN A 121 7.55 -21.12 -1.10
N PRO A 122 6.29 -20.67 -1.22
CA PRO A 122 5.95 -19.24 -1.34
C PRO A 122 6.05 -18.43 -0.04
N ILE A 123 5.89 -17.11 -0.16
CA ILE A 123 6.62 -16.15 0.71
C ILE A 123 5.81 -14.86 1.11
N ARG A 124 4.65 -14.51 0.52
CA ARG A 124 3.87 -13.26 0.81
C ARG A 124 2.36 -13.49 0.96
N VAL A 125 1.63 -12.77 1.84
CA VAL A 125 0.16 -12.83 2.11
C VAL A 125 -0.67 -13.76 1.20
N ALA A 126 -1.15 -13.33 0.04
CA ALA A 126 -2.00 -14.16 -0.83
C ALA A 126 -1.25 -15.38 -1.39
N ALA A 127 0.04 -15.23 -1.69
CA ALA A 127 0.93 -16.34 -2.03
C ALA A 127 1.22 -17.26 -0.83
N ALA A 128 1.23 -16.75 0.40
CA ALA A 128 1.54 -17.43 1.65
C ALA A 128 0.33 -18.22 2.11
N LEU A 129 -0.87 -17.64 2.02
CA LEU A 129 -2.13 -18.36 2.17
C LEU A 129 -2.24 -19.46 1.09
N ALA A 130 -1.86 -19.17 -0.16
CA ALA A 130 -1.82 -20.15 -1.24
C ALA A 130 -0.74 -21.23 -1.02
N ALA A 131 0.32 -20.90 -0.27
CA ALA A 131 1.40 -21.79 0.14
C ALA A 131 1.07 -22.70 1.32
N GLY A 132 -0.05 -22.44 2.02
CA GLY A 132 -0.29 -23.03 3.34
C GLY A 132 0.64 -22.51 4.44
N ARG A 133 1.16 -21.28 4.33
CA ARG A 133 1.92 -20.60 5.40
C ARG A 133 1.00 -19.76 6.27
N SER A 134 1.26 -19.77 7.57
CA SER A 134 0.68 -18.83 8.51
C SER A 134 1.35 -17.46 8.45
N MET A 135 0.62 -16.45 8.88
CA MET A 135 1.06 -15.06 8.87
C MET A 135 0.51 -14.30 10.08
N VAL A 136 1.34 -13.39 10.58
CA VAL A 136 0.95 -12.36 11.52
C VAL A 136 1.07 -11.01 10.81
N VAL A 137 -0.06 -10.32 10.66
CA VAL A 137 -0.16 -9.03 9.99
C VAL A 137 -0.14 -7.93 11.06
N LYS A 138 0.97 -7.21 11.13
CA LYS A 138 1.07 -6.00 11.93
C LYS A 138 0.44 -4.85 11.15
N LEU A 139 -0.61 -4.25 11.71
CA LEU A 139 -1.40 -3.18 11.07
C LEU A 139 -0.72 -1.82 11.22
N THR A 140 -1.07 -0.83 10.39
CA THR A 140 -0.68 0.56 10.68
C THR A 140 -1.72 1.17 11.61
N PRO A 141 -1.34 1.97 12.63
CA PRO A 141 -2.29 2.63 13.53
C PRO A 141 -3.29 3.54 12.81
N GLU A 142 -2.89 4.09 11.66
CA GLU A 142 -3.65 5.09 10.91
C GLU A 142 -4.78 4.47 10.08
N THR A 143 -4.60 3.24 9.56
CA THR A 143 -5.56 2.58 8.64
C THR A 143 -5.71 1.07 8.94
N PRO A 144 -6.13 0.66 10.14
CA PRO A 144 -6.24 -0.76 10.49
C PRO A 144 -7.56 -1.42 10.04
N LEU A 145 -8.62 -0.64 9.85
CA LEU A 145 -9.99 -1.14 9.78
C LEU A 145 -10.26 -1.94 8.50
N SER A 146 -9.75 -1.48 7.35
CA SER A 146 -9.88 -2.24 6.10
C SER A 146 -9.16 -3.58 6.14
N VAL A 147 -8.05 -3.69 6.85
CA VAL A 147 -7.34 -4.98 7.00
C VAL A 147 -8.08 -5.89 7.96
N MET A 148 -8.67 -5.34 9.03
CA MET A 148 -9.50 -6.10 9.97
C MET A 148 -10.75 -6.68 9.29
N SER A 149 -11.41 -5.92 8.41
CA SER A 149 -12.55 -6.45 7.64
C SER A 149 -12.12 -7.57 6.68
N LEU A 150 -10.95 -7.46 6.05
CA LEU A 150 -10.40 -8.55 5.24
C LEU A 150 -10.09 -9.81 6.08
N ALA A 151 -9.61 -9.63 7.31
CA ALA A 151 -9.31 -10.73 8.24
C ALA A 151 -10.59 -11.42 8.72
N ASP A 152 -11.65 -10.65 8.99
CA ASP A 152 -12.97 -11.17 9.30
C ASP A 152 -13.56 -11.99 8.13
N LEU A 153 -13.49 -11.46 6.91
CA LEU A 153 -13.93 -12.21 5.73
C LEU A 153 -13.10 -13.48 5.50
N ALA A 154 -11.82 -13.48 5.90
CA ALA A 154 -10.97 -14.66 5.85
C ALA A 154 -11.42 -15.73 6.87
N LEU A 155 -11.80 -15.31 8.07
CA LEU A 155 -12.41 -16.18 9.09
C LEU A 155 -13.72 -16.79 8.56
N ARG A 156 -14.61 -15.96 7.99
CA ARG A 156 -15.87 -16.42 7.38
C ARG A 156 -15.66 -17.37 6.20
N ALA A 157 -14.56 -17.22 5.47
CA ALA A 157 -14.19 -18.11 4.37
C ALA A 157 -13.73 -19.51 4.84
N GLY A 158 -13.56 -19.71 6.15
CA GLY A 158 -13.08 -20.98 6.71
C GLY A 158 -11.60 -21.20 6.47
N LEU A 159 -10.78 -20.15 6.50
CA LEU A 159 -9.33 -20.31 6.58
C LEU A 159 -8.96 -21.11 7.84
N THR A 160 -7.90 -21.91 7.76
CA THR A 160 -7.47 -22.75 8.89
C THR A 160 -7.08 -21.89 10.09
N PRO A 161 -7.43 -22.30 11.32
CA PRO A 161 -7.10 -21.53 12.50
C PRO A 161 -5.63 -21.17 12.66
N GLY A 162 -5.39 -19.91 13.01
CA GLY A 162 -4.04 -19.37 13.22
C GLY A 162 -3.23 -19.15 11.95
N VAL A 163 -3.81 -19.37 10.76
CA VAL A 163 -3.14 -19.07 9.48
C VAL A 163 -3.08 -17.56 9.21
N LEU A 164 -4.09 -16.80 9.60
CA LEU A 164 -4.09 -15.35 9.50
C LEU A 164 -4.37 -14.75 10.88
N ASN A 165 -3.41 -13.99 11.40
CA ASN A 165 -3.56 -13.29 12.66
C ASN A 165 -3.26 -11.80 12.45
N THR A 166 -3.93 -10.94 13.19
CA THR A 166 -3.66 -9.49 13.23
C THR A 166 -3.19 -9.10 14.62
N THR A 167 -2.54 -7.94 14.73
CA THR A 167 -2.07 -7.42 16.02
C THR A 167 -2.67 -6.06 16.30
N ASP A 168 -2.74 -5.74 17.59
CA ASP A 168 -3.02 -4.41 18.10
C ASP A 168 -1.93 -3.39 17.70
N ASN A 169 -2.29 -2.11 17.78
CA ASN A 169 -1.49 -0.96 17.41
C ASN A 169 -0.95 -0.15 18.60
N GLU A 170 -1.44 -0.34 19.83
CA GLU A 170 -1.11 0.49 21.01
C GLU A 170 0.40 0.54 21.28
N TYR A 171 1.11 -0.58 21.09
CA TYR A 171 2.58 -0.70 21.30
C TYR A 171 3.34 -1.12 20.04
N THR A 172 3.02 -0.48 18.92
CA THR A 172 3.57 -0.78 17.58
C THR A 172 5.07 -1.13 17.55
N PRO A 173 6.01 -0.29 18.07
CA PRO A 173 7.43 -0.59 17.96
C PRO A 173 7.85 -1.85 18.71
N ALA A 174 7.36 -2.02 19.94
CA ALA A 174 7.71 -3.17 20.79
C ALA A 174 7.12 -4.48 20.25
N ILE A 175 5.86 -4.46 19.80
CA ILE A 175 5.22 -5.62 19.14
C ILE A 175 6.00 -6.00 17.88
N SER A 176 6.29 -5.01 17.03
CA SER A 176 7.02 -5.23 15.78
C SER A 176 8.41 -5.82 16.04
N GLU A 177 9.19 -5.25 16.95
CA GLU A 177 10.51 -5.76 17.34
C GLU A 177 10.42 -7.20 17.87
N ARG A 178 9.40 -7.50 18.69
CA ARG A 178 9.18 -8.85 19.23
C ARG A 178 8.89 -9.84 18.12
N LEU A 179 8.03 -9.51 17.15
CA LEU A 179 7.74 -10.34 15.98
C LEU A 179 9.01 -10.58 15.16
N TYR A 180 9.78 -9.54 14.87
CA TYR A 180 11.01 -9.63 14.08
C TYR A 180 12.06 -10.53 14.73
N LYS A 181 12.23 -10.43 16.06
CA LYS A 181 13.19 -11.23 16.81
C LYS A 181 12.69 -12.65 17.13
N HIS A 182 11.40 -12.94 16.99
CA HIS A 182 10.82 -14.22 17.40
C HIS A 182 11.40 -15.40 16.61
N PRO A 183 11.84 -16.51 17.25
CA PRO A 183 12.48 -17.64 16.54
C PRO A 183 11.60 -18.29 15.47
N LEU A 184 10.28 -18.30 15.66
CA LEU A 184 9.34 -18.91 14.71
C LEU A 184 9.03 -18.04 13.48
N VAL A 185 9.33 -16.74 13.53
CA VAL A 185 9.11 -15.85 12.39
C VAL A 185 10.29 -15.99 11.43
N GLY A 186 10.10 -16.76 10.36
CA GLY A 186 11.14 -17.04 9.36
C GLY A 186 11.33 -15.98 8.28
N LYS A 187 10.38 -15.03 8.14
CA LYS A 187 10.43 -13.98 7.12
C LYS A 187 9.64 -12.72 7.51
N ALA A 188 10.10 -11.55 7.07
CA ALA A 188 9.30 -10.33 6.97
C ALA A 188 9.03 -9.95 5.51
N THR A 189 7.83 -9.44 5.27
CA THR A 189 7.49 -8.60 4.10
C THR A 189 7.05 -7.26 4.65
N PHE A 190 7.66 -6.17 4.19
CA PHE A 190 7.37 -4.83 4.69
C PHE A 190 7.19 -3.86 3.54
N THR A 191 6.20 -2.99 3.66
CA THR A 191 5.95 -1.88 2.75
C THR A 191 5.88 -0.62 3.60
N GLY A 192 6.70 0.38 3.31
CA GLY A 192 6.74 1.61 4.09
C GLY A 192 8.07 2.36 3.94
N SER A 193 8.49 3.08 4.98
CA SER A 193 9.66 3.95 4.90
C SER A 193 10.99 3.19 4.89
N THR A 194 12.02 3.79 4.28
CA THR A 194 13.37 3.21 4.14
C THR A 194 14.07 3.12 5.49
N ARG A 195 13.84 4.08 6.40
CA ARG A 195 14.35 3.97 7.78
C ARG A 195 13.78 2.77 8.51
N VAL A 196 12.46 2.56 8.45
CA VAL A 196 11.85 1.39 9.10
C VAL A 196 12.32 0.10 8.43
N GLY A 197 12.40 0.06 7.10
CA GLY A 197 12.97 -1.08 6.36
C GLY A 197 14.41 -1.41 6.77
N SER A 198 15.23 -0.39 7.02
CA SER A 198 16.61 -0.53 7.50
C SER A 198 16.66 -1.09 8.93
N ILE A 199 15.79 -0.62 9.83
CA ILE A 199 15.65 -1.14 11.19
C ILE A 199 15.26 -2.63 11.16
N ILE A 200 14.25 -2.99 10.35
CA ILE A 200 13.83 -4.39 10.17
C ILE A 200 14.99 -5.24 9.68
N THR A 201 15.71 -4.76 8.65
CA THR A 201 16.85 -5.48 8.07
C THR A 201 17.95 -5.72 9.11
N LYS A 202 18.26 -4.72 9.93
CA LYS A 202 19.25 -4.85 11.03
C LYS A 202 18.84 -5.91 12.05
N HIS A 203 17.56 -6.00 12.41
CA HIS A 203 17.10 -7.08 13.29
C HIS A 203 17.16 -8.45 12.60
N TYR A 204 16.92 -8.51 11.29
CA TYR A 204 16.93 -9.76 10.53
C TYR A 204 18.34 -10.26 10.23
N SER A 205 19.34 -9.38 10.18
CA SER A 205 20.75 -9.75 9.97
C SER A 205 21.30 -10.59 11.12
N ASP A 206 20.81 -10.41 12.35
CA ASP A 206 21.26 -11.18 13.52
C ASP A 206 21.03 -12.69 13.37
N ARG A 207 20.06 -13.10 12.54
CA ARG A 207 19.69 -14.51 12.31
C ARG A 207 19.59 -14.89 10.83
N LEU A 208 20.08 -14.04 9.93
CA LEU A 208 20.02 -14.22 8.47
C LEU A 208 18.61 -14.57 7.95
N LYS A 209 17.58 -13.99 8.57
CA LYS A 209 16.19 -14.23 8.19
C LYS A 209 15.89 -13.55 6.85
N LYS A 210 14.97 -14.13 6.07
CA LYS A 210 14.57 -13.55 4.78
C LYS A 210 13.77 -12.27 5.00
N VAL A 211 14.06 -11.22 4.24
CA VAL A 211 13.29 -9.98 4.21
C VAL A 211 12.94 -9.61 2.76
N THR A 212 11.75 -9.06 2.55
CA THR A 212 11.39 -8.38 1.30
C THR A 212 10.87 -7.00 1.67
N LEU A 213 11.47 -5.97 1.10
CA LEU A 213 11.15 -4.58 1.38
C LEU A 213 10.60 -3.90 0.14
N TYR A 214 9.50 -3.18 0.33
CA TYR A 214 8.99 -2.18 -0.59
C TYR A 214 9.16 -0.84 0.12
N SER A 215 10.35 -0.26 0.00
CA SER A 215 10.77 0.92 0.77
C SER A 215 10.75 2.20 -0.06
N ARG A 216 10.41 3.31 0.59
CA ARG A 216 10.41 4.69 0.05
C ARG A 216 11.14 5.65 1.01
N PRO A 217 11.60 6.85 0.62
CA PRO A 217 12.20 7.80 1.54
C PRO A 217 11.28 8.08 2.73
N ASP A 218 11.84 8.56 3.84
CA ASP A 218 11.06 8.87 5.03
C ASP A 218 10.24 10.15 4.87
N ASP A 219 8.96 10.10 5.26
CA ASP A 219 8.21 11.27 5.75
C ASP A 219 7.11 10.79 6.74
N PRO A 220 6.70 11.57 7.76
CA PRO A 220 5.57 11.24 8.61
C PRO A 220 4.30 11.20 7.77
N GLN A 221 3.59 10.08 7.78
CA GLN A 221 2.28 9.98 7.15
C GLN A 221 1.30 10.91 7.88
N VAL A 222 1.09 12.11 7.35
CA VAL A 222 -0.04 12.97 7.72
C VAL A 222 -1.07 12.82 6.61
N ALA A 223 -2.23 12.25 6.94
CA ALA A 223 -3.27 11.86 6.00
C ALA A 223 -3.97 13.07 5.34
N TYR A 224 -3.33 13.72 4.35
CA TYR A 224 -3.95 14.74 3.51
C TYR A 224 -5.14 14.24 2.68
N HIS A 225 -6.30 14.86 2.87
CA HIS A 225 -7.60 14.42 2.36
C HIS A 225 -7.92 15.07 1.00
N ARG A 226 -7.22 14.70 -0.08
CA ARG A 226 -7.68 14.81 -1.48
C ARG A 226 -6.82 13.92 -2.39
N SER A 227 -7.27 12.67 -2.54
CA SER A 227 -7.09 11.75 -3.69
C SER A 227 -5.67 11.46 -4.22
N SER A 228 -5.38 10.17 -4.40
CA SER A 228 -4.31 9.54 -5.20
C SER A 228 -2.83 9.90 -4.99
N LEU A 229 -2.49 10.85 -4.13
CA LEU A 229 -1.11 11.34 -3.97
C LEU A 229 -0.22 10.50 -3.02
N TYR A 230 -0.72 9.36 -2.52
CA TYR A 230 0.04 8.40 -1.68
C TYR A 230 0.61 7.20 -2.47
N THR A 231 0.35 7.16 -3.77
CA THR A 231 0.89 6.12 -4.67
C THR A 231 2.30 6.52 -5.13
N CYS A 232 2.99 5.68 -5.90
CA CYS A 232 4.26 6.03 -6.56
C CYS A 232 4.02 7.12 -7.64
N GLN A 233 3.57 8.30 -7.23
CA GLN A 233 3.39 9.43 -8.12
C GLN A 233 4.76 9.96 -8.54
N PRO A 234 4.86 10.57 -9.74
CA PRO A 234 6.12 11.14 -10.18
C PRO A 234 6.49 12.34 -9.29
N ASN A 235 7.44 12.14 -8.37
CA ASN A 235 7.96 13.20 -7.48
C ASN A 235 8.72 14.29 -8.27
N ARG A 236 9.39 13.89 -9.36
CA ARG A 236 10.16 14.77 -10.23
C ARG A 236 9.75 14.53 -11.67
N VAL A 237 9.34 15.60 -12.35
CA VAL A 237 8.86 15.54 -13.73
C VAL A 237 9.78 16.37 -14.60
N TYR A 238 10.62 15.68 -15.38
CA TYR A 238 11.56 16.29 -16.30
C TYR A 238 10.90 16.47 -17.66
N VAL A 239 10.92 17.69 -18.18
CA VAL A 239 10.28 18.06 -19.45
C VAL A 239 11.29 18.76 -20.35
N GLN A 240 11.38 18.29 -21.60
CA GLN A 240 12.34 18.82 -22.56
C GLN A 240 12.00 20.27 -22.92
N ALA A 241 13.02 21.13 -23.00
CA ALA A 241 12.88 22.57 -23.19
C ALA A 241 11.95 22.95 -24.35
N GLY A 242 12.05 22.27 -25.50
CA GLY A 242 11.24 22.54 -26.69
C GLY A 242 9.73 22.37 -26.53
N VAL A 243 9.28 21.64 -25.49
CA VAL A 243 7.85 21.43 -25.20
C VAL A 243 7.45 21.89 -23.79
N TYR A 244 8.39 22.43 -23.01
CA TYR A 244 8.20 22.74 -21.60
C TYR A 244 7.02 23.68 -21.34
N ASP A 245 7.00 24.84 -22.00
CA ASP A 245 5.99 25.87 -21.74
C ASP A 245 4.57 25.39 -22.13
N MET A 246 4.47 24.64 -23.23
CA MET A 246 3.22 24.02 -23.66
C MET A 246 2.74 22.98 -22.64
N PHE A 247 3.64 22.11 -22.18
CA PHE A 247 3.33 21.10 -21.18
C PHE A 247 2.89 21.72 -19.84
N ALA A 248 3.64 22.70 -19.33
CA ALA A 248 3.32 23.40 -18.10
C ALA A 248 1.93 24.07 -18.17
N LYS A 249 1.61 24.70 -19.30
CA LYS A 249 0.28 25.27 -19.55
C LYS A 249 -0.82 24.21 -19.57
N MET A 250 -0.61 23.09 -20.25
CA MET A 250 -1.59 21.99 -20.29
C MET A 250 -1.83 21.38 -18.89
N MET A 251 -0.77 21.17 -18.11
CA MET A 251 -0.87 20.69 -16.73
C MET A 251 -1.63 21.69 -15.86
N LEU A 252 -1.37 22.99 -16.04
CA LEU A 252 -2.10 24.03 -15.34
C LEU A 252 -3.60 24.00 -15.66
N GLU A 253 -3.97 23.93 -16.94
CA GLU A 253 -5.37 23.85 -17.39
C GLU A 253 -6.06 22.57 -16.91
N ALA A 254 -5.34 21.45 -16.86
CA ALA A 254 -5.86 20.19 -16.32
C ALA A 254 -6.12 20.28 -14.81
N THR A 255 -5.17 20.81 -14.05
CA THR A 255 -5.30 20.98 -12.59
C THR A 255 -6.43 21.97 -12.24
N GLN A 256 -6.65 23.00 -13.03
CA GLN A 256 -7.80 23.92 -12.89
C GLN A 256 -9.18 23.22 -13.05
N LYS A 257 -9.24 22.07 -13.72
CA LYS A 257 -10.48 21.29 -13.86
C LYS A 257 -10.83 20.48 -12.60
N LEU A 258 -9.93 20.39 -11.61
CA LEU A 258 -10.19 19.73 -10.33
C LEU A 258 -11.20 20.55 -9.50
N LYS A 259 -12.49 20.24 -9.71
CA LYS A 259 -13.66 20.96 -9.20
C LYS A 259 -13.83 20.84 -7.68
N LYS A 260 -13.31 21.81 -6.94
CA LYS A 260 -14.07 22.43 -5.82
C LYS A 260 -13.65 23.87 -5.48
N LEU A 261 -13.18 24.65 -6.45
CA LEU A 261 -12.92 26.10 -6.29
C LEU A 261 -13.52 26.97 -7.42
N ASN A 262 -14.05 26.36 -8.49
CA ASN A 262 -14.31 27.10 -9.74
C ASN A 262 -15.42 28.16 -9.65
N ARG A 263 -16.46 27.97 -8.83
CA ARG A 263 -17.53 28.98 -8.69
C ARG A 263 -17.06 30.24 -7.96
N HIS A 264 -16.30 30.10 -6.87
CA HIS A 264 -15.81 31.23 -6.07
C HIS A 264 -14.60 31.92 -6.71
N VAL A 265 -13.72 31.15 -7.35
CA VAL A 265 -12.60 31.70 -8.13
C VAL A 265 -13.10 32.51 -9.33
N SER A 266 -14.11 32.02 -10.05
CA SER A 266 -14.69 32.77 -11.18
C SER A 266 -15.39 34.07 -10.72
N ASP A 267 -16.05 34.06 -9.56
CA ASP A 267 -16.66 35.27 -8.96
C ASP A 267 -15.59 36.28 -8.52
N ALA A 268 -14.52 35.83 -7.85
CA ALA A 268 -13.46 36.70 -7.37
C ALA A 268 -12.62 37.32 -8.51
N VAL A 269 -12.31 36.53 -9.53
CA VAL A 269 -11.59 37.02 -10.73
C VAL A 269 -12.46 37.97 -11.54
N SER A 270 -13.76 37.71 -11.69
CA SER A 270 -14.66 38.63 -12.40
C SER A 270 -14.87 39.97 -11.69
N LYS A 271 -14.57 40.06 -10.39
CA LYS A 271 -14.58 41.30 -9.59
C LYS A 271 -13.20 41.95 -9.43
N GLY A 272 -12.23 41.59 -10.28
CA GLY A 272 -10.90 42.22 -10.30
C GLY A 272 -9.86 41.56 -9.39
N GLY A 273 -10.18 40.41 -8.77
CA GLY A 273 -9.20 39.60 -8.06
C GLY A 273 -8.17 39.01 -9.05
N LYS A 274 -6.87 39.16 -8.74
CA LYS A 274 -5.81 38.53 -9.54
C LYS A 274 -5.63 37.07 -9.12
N LEU A 275 -5.64 36.18 -10.11
CA LEU A 275 -5.40 34.75 -9.93
C LEU A 275 -3.89 34.50 -9.75
N LEU A 276 -3.48 33.98 -8.58
CA LEU A 276 -2.08 33.60 -8.29
C LEU A 276 -1.81 32.09 -8.38
N LEU A 277 -2.87 31.27 -8.52
CA LEU A 277 -2.90 29.79 -8.60
C LEU A 277 -2.17 29.00 -7.49
N PHE A 278 -2.97 28.28 -6.70
CA PHE A 278 -2.61 27.25 -5.73
C PHE A 278 -1.59 27.68 -4.67
N SER A 279 -2.13 28.11 -3.55
CA SER A 279 -1.41 28.96 -2.61
C SER A 279 -0.49 28.21 -1.64
N GLY A 280 -0.39 26.88 -1.75
CA GLY A 280 0.18 26.02 -0.71
C GLY A 280 -0.59 26.12 0.62
N LYS A 281 -1.84 26.60 0.60
CA LYS A 281 -2.63 26.82 1.81
C LYS A 281 -3.56 25.66 2.09
N GLN A 282 -3.92 25.52 3.36
CA GLN A 282 -4.98 24.66 3.81
C GLN A 282 -6.35 25.33 3.54
N PRO A 283 -7.20 24.77 2.67
CA PRO A 283 -8.42 25.44 2.22
C PRO A 283 -9.57 25.47 3.24
N TYR A 284 -9.51 24.68 4.32
CA TYR A 284 -10.61 24.52 5.29
C TYR A 284 -10.23 24.81 6.74
N GLY A 285 -9.12 25.54 6.99
CA GLY A 285 -8.64 25.83 8.35
C GLY A 285 -8.13 24.55 9.05
N PRO A 286 -8.17 24.46 10.40
CA PRO A 286 -7.59 23.34 11.15
C PRO A 286 -8.42 22.03 11.08
N GLN A 287 -9.60 22.05 10.45
CA GLN A 287 -10.45 20.86 10.36
C GLN A 287 -10.09 20.02 9.13
N GLY A 288 -9.48 18.86 9.40
CA GLY A 288 -8.99 17.93 8.38
C GLY A 288 -7.68 18.37 7.75
N TYR A 289 -6.97 17.42 7.14
CA TYR A 289 -5.65 17.65 6.56
C TYR A 289 -5.78 18.02 5.06
N PHE A 290 -6.53 19.06 4.71
CA PHE A 290 -6.68 19.40 3.30
C PHE A 290 -5.53 20.26 2.79
N PHE A 291 -5.06 19.99 1.56
CA PHE A 291 -4.03 20.79 0.89
C PHE A 291 -4.39 21.00 -0.59
N GLU A 292 -4.12 22.19 -1.11
CA GLU A 292 -4.44 22.52 -2.51
C GLU A 292 -3.45 21.85 -3.49
N PRO A 293 -3.93 21.20 -4.59
CA PRO A 293 -3.09 20.77 -5.72
C PRO A 293 -2.11 21.86 -6.12
N THR A 294 -0.80 21.63 -6.13
CA THR A 294 0.21 22.68 -6.34
C THR A 294 1.12 22.27 -7.50
N ILE A 295 1.44 23.17 -8.42
CA ILE A 295 2.45 22.94 -9.47
C ILE A 295 3.60 23.90 -9.20
N ILE A 296 4.83 23.39 -9.19
CA ILE A 296 6.04 24.19 -9.03
C ILE A 296 6.83 24.09 -10.33
N SER A 297 6.97 25.22 -11.03
CA SER A 297 7.78 25.31 -12.25
C SER A 297 9.22 25.66 -11.94
N ASP A 298 10.10 25.33 -12.88
CA ASP A 298 11.50 25.77 -12.92
C ASP A 298 12.30 25.26 -11.72
N MET A 299 12.01 24.02 -11.34
CA MET A 299 12.70 23.31 -10.27
C MET A 299 14.15 23.02 -10.64
N ILE A 300 15.04 23.07 -9.65
CA ILE A 300 16.47 22.76 -9.78
C ILE A 300 16.90 21.67 -8.78
N SER A 301 18.02 21.00 -9.06
CA SER A 301 18.51 19.83 -8.29
C SER A 301 18.76 20.10 -6.80
N ASP A 302 19.03 21.34 -6.43
CA ASP A 302 19.44 21.73 -5.08
C ASP A 302 18.24 22.01 -4.16
N MET A 303 17.02 21.98 -4.71
CA MET A 303 15.79 22.13 -3.92
C MET A 303 15.48 20.86 -3.15
N LEU A 304 14.87 21.00 -1.96
CA LEU A 304 14.56 19.86 -1.08
C LEU A 304 13.67 18.80 -1.77
N ALA A 305 12.67 19.25 -2.51
CA ALA A 305 11.77 18.42 -3.33
C ALA A 305 12.50 17.57 -4.40
N SER A 306 13.75 17.90 -4.72
CA SER A 306 14.60 17.12 -5.64
C SER A 306 15.28 15.94 -4.95
N GLN A 307 15.41 15.98 -3.62
CA GLN A 307 16.12 15.00 -2.80
C GLN A 307 15.17 14.16 -1.93
N GLU A 308 14.05 14.75 -1.53
CA GLU A 308 13.04 14.14 -0.65
C GLU A 308 11.69 13.95 -1.38
N GLU A 309 10.95 12.92 -0.97
CA GLU A 309 9.62 12.64 -1.52
C GLU A 309 8.56 13.44 -0.76
N ILE A 310 7.71 14.19 -1.48
CA ILE A 310 6.80 15.18 -0.87
C ILE A 310 5.50 14.54 -0.31
N PHE A 311 5.17 13.30 -0.70
CA PHE A 311 3.97 12.56 -0.26
C PHE A 311 2.67 13.38 -0.22
N GLY A 312 2.50 14.22 -1.23
CA GLY A 312 1.44 15.21 -1.25
C GLY A 312 1.21 15.82 -2.63
N PRO A 313 0.25 16.73 -2.73
CA PRO A 313 -0.20 17.36 -3.99
C PRO A 313 0.75 18.29 -4.76
N PRO A 314 2.00 18.57 -4.34
CA PRO A 314 2.92 19.30 -5.20
C PRO A 314 3.43 18.48 -6.40
N PHE A 315 3.38 19.09 -7.58
CA PHE A 315 3.86 18.55 -8.85
C PHE A 315 5.05 19.40 -9.33
N SER A 316 6.24 18.82 -9.27
CA SER A 316 7.52 19.53 -9.46
C SER A 316 8.04 19.36 -10.89
N LEU A 317 8.09 20.45 -11.66
CA LEU A 317 8.53 20.47 -13.07
C LEU A 317 9.99 20.93 -13.18
N TYR A 318 10.81 20.11 -13.83
CA TYR A 318 12.21 20.35 -14.13
C TYR A 318 12.38 20.48 -15.65
N ARG A 319 13.21 21.42 -16.08
CA ARG A 319 13.56 21.58 -17.49
C ARG A 319 14.87 20.86 -17.79
N PHE A 320 14.97 20.23 -18.96
CA PHE A 320 16.23 19.70 -19.48
C PHE A 320 16.35 19.99 -20.99
N GLU A 321 17.58 20.05 -21.51
CA GLU A 321 17.84 20.30 -22.93
C GLU A 321 18.12 19.00 -23.69
N ILE A 322 19.02 18.19 -23.15
CA ILE A 322 19.50 16.95 -23.78
C ILE A 322 19.16 15.72 -22.94
N GLU A 323 19.00 14.58 -23.59
CA GLU A 323 18.58 13.34 -22.92
C GLU A 323 19.55 12.88 -21.83
N ASP A 324 20.86 12.91 -22.11
CA ASP A 324 21.91 12.52 -21.16
C ASP A 324 21.82 13.29 -19.83
N GLU A 325 21.41 14.56 -19.90
CA GLU A 325 21.19 15.40 -18.73
C GLU A 325 19.99 14.89 -17.92
N ALA A 326 18.86 14.62 -18.58
CA ALA A 326 17.66 14.09 -17.91
C ALA A 326 17.95 12.73 -17.25
N VAL A 327 18.65 11.83 -17.94
CA VAL A 327 19.05 10.51 -17.41
C VAL A 327 19.97 10.67 -16.20
N LYS A 328 20.94 11.58 -16.25
CA LYS A 328 21.82 11.84 -15.11
C LYS A 328 21.07 12.41 -13.91
N GLN A 329 20.16 13.36 -14.11
CA GLN A 329 19.39 13.98 -13.04
C GLN A 329 18.38 13.02 -12.41
N THR A 330 17.67 12.26 -13.24
CA THR A 330 16.72 11.22 -12.78
C THR A 330 17.42 10.14 -11.95
N ASN A 331 18.58 9.66 -12.38
CA ASN A 331 19.38 8.68 -11.63
C ASN A 331 20.16 9.28 -10.44
N GLY A 332 20.17 10.61 -10.29
CA GLY A 332 20.81 11.33 -9.18
C GLY A 332 20.02 11.23 -7.86
N THR A 333 19.59 10.03 -7.47
CA THR A 333 18.85 9.75 -6.24
C THR A 333 19.26 8.38 -5.69
N SER A 334 19.13 8.17 -4.38
CA SER A 334 19.34 6.86 -3.76
C SER A 334 18.17 5.87 -3.98
N MET A 335 17.12 6.30 -4.69
CA MET A 335 15.88 5.55 -4.89
C MET A 335 15.79 4.94 -6.30
N GLY A 336 14.97 3.90 -6.46
CA GLY A 336 14.81 3.20 -7.75
C GLY A 336 13.53 2.37 -7.85
N LEU A 337 12.39 2.90 -7.38
CA LEU A 337 11.14 2.15 -7.29
C LEU A 337 10.36 2.10 -8.62
N ALA A 338 10.15 3.26 -9.26
CA ALA A 338 9.46 3.39 -10.53
C ALA A 338 9.96 4.62 -11.30
N SER A 339 9.97 4.53 -12.62
CA SER A 339 10.30 5.61 -13.54
C SER A 339 9.40 5.53 -14.77
N TYR A 340 9.06 6.69 -15.33
CA TYR A 340 8.21 6.81 -16.51
C TYR A 340 8.87 7.73 -17.52
N PHE A 341 8.82 7.38 -18.80
CA PHE A 341 9.27 8.23 -19.90
C PHE A 341 8.26 8.18 -21.03
N PHE A 342 8.16 9.28 -21.79
CA PHE A 342 7.21 9.43 -22.88
C PHE A 342 7.95 9.92 -24.11
N THR A 343 8.06 9.07 -25.12
CA THR A 343 8.67 9.39 -26.41
C THR A 343 7.90 8.67 -27.52
N LYS A 344 7.97 9.22 -28.75
CA LYS A 344 7.52 8.53 -29.95
C LYS A 344 8.66 7.81 -30.67
N ASN A 345 9.91 8.07 -30.26
CA ASN A 345 11.07 7.39 -30.79
C ASN A 345 11.23 6.03 -30.09
N ALA A 346 11.57 5.01 -30.84
CA ALA A 346 11.79 3.66 -30.31
C ALA A 346 13.23 3.45 -29.83
N ASP A 347 14.18 4.18 -30.42
CA ASP A 347 15.59 4.23 -29.99
C ASP A 347 15.73 5.07 -28.72
#